data_AF-A0A3Q9WQ60-F1
#
_entry.id   AF-A0A3Q9WQ60-F1
#
_cell.length_a   1.000
_cell.length_b   1.000
_cell.length_c   1.000
_cell.angle_alpha   90.00
_cell.angle_beta   90.00
_cell.angle_gamma   90.00
#
_symmetry.space_group_name_H-M   'P 1'
#
loop_
_entity.id
_entity.type
_entity.pdbx_description
1 polymer ?
#
loop_
_entity_poly.entity_id
_entity_poly.type
_entity_poly.pdbx_seq_one_letter_code
_entity_poly.pdbx_strand_id
1 'polypeptide(L)'
;MSPDRERRGPARSPRQAPDMDLQCPATAVLVGDAVSPPSWLARLPVAGRFECRGHEALVALVNATADLYRGETFVVAAPSPDIEEALRSQGMAAVAPLVIEVDSEGWRCVPPP
;
A
#
# COMPACT_ATOMS: atom_id res chain seq x y z
N MET A 1 -27.44 32.53 49.11
CA MET A 1 -28.34 31.83 48.16
C MET A 1 -27.49 31.42 46.96
N SER A 2 -27.38 30.11 46.72
CA SER A 2 -26.74 29.49 45.54
C SER A 2 -27.52 29.83 44.25
N PRO A 3 -26.95 29.59 43.05
CA PRO A 3 -26.87 28.22 42.48
C PRO A 3 -25.45 27.94 41.91
N ASP A 4 -24.75 26.85 42.24
CA ASP A 4 -24.97 25.41 42.04
C ASP A 4 -25.30 24.96 40.61
N ARG A 5 -24.27 24.36 40.01
CA ARG A 5 -24.24 23.27 39.02
C ARG A 5 -25.10 23.39 37.76
N GLU A 6 -24.40 23.63 36.65
CA GLU A 6 -24.67 22.89 35.43
C GLU A 6 -23.45 22.05 35.02
N ARG A 7 -23.53 20.77 35.40
CA ARG A 7 -22.80 19.69 34.75
C ARG A 7 -23.37 19.53 33.34
N ARG A 8 -22.60 19.82 32.30
CA ARG A 8 -22.79 19.23 30.97
C ARG A 8 -21.43 18.78 30.46
N GLY A 9 -21.33 17.47 30.22
CA GLY A 9 -20.09 16.76 29.97
C GLY A 9 -19.38 17.19 28.68
N PRO A 10 -18.10 16.79 28.52
CA PRO A 10 -17.39 17.02 27.29
C PRO A 10 -17.82 16.02 26.21
N ALA A 11 -17.41 16.31 24.98
CA ALA A 11 -17.35 15.40 23.84
C ALA A 11 -18.65 15.21 23.04
N ARG A 12 -18.80 16.06 22.02
CA ARG A 12 -18.79 15.54 20.65
C ARG A 12 -17.75 16.31 19.86
N SER A 13 -16.54 15.77 19.80
CA SER A 13 -15.63 16.12 18.71
C SER A 13 -16.37 15.86 17.39
N PRO A 14 -16.28 16.75 16.41
CA PRO A 14 -16.85 16.49 15.09
C PRO A 14 -16.30 15.16 14.59
N ARG A 15 -17.12 14.39 13.85
CA ARG A 15 -16.65 13.23 13.10
C ARG A 15 -15.45 13.71 12.29
N GLN A 16 -14.26 13.29 12.70
CA GLN A 16 -13.04 13.55 11.96
C GLN A 16 -13.28 12.94 10.59
N ALA A 17 -13.43 13.79 9.57
CA ALA A 17 -13.24 13.33 8.21
C ALA A 17 -11.86 12.65 8.21
N PRO A 18 -11.69 11.47 7.59
CA PRO A 18 -10.35 10.95 7.39
C PRO A 18 -9.55 12.08 6.74
N ASP A 19 -8.34 12.29 7.24
CA ASP A 19 -7.36 13.28 6.81
C ASP A 19 -6.98 12.99 5.34
N MET A 20 -7.91 13.23 4.42
CA MET A 20 -7.93 12.70 3.05
C MET A 20 -7.15 13.60 2.09
N ASP A 21 -6.07 14.23 2.58
CA ASP A 21 -5.32 15.23 1.80
C ASP A 21 -3.80 15.03 1.82
N LEU A 22 -3.25 14.05 2.56
CA LEU A 22 -1.78 13.90 2.65
C LEU A 22 -1.23 12.47 2.50
N GLN A 23 -2.10 11.49 2.34
CA GLN A 23 -1.70 10.10 2.12
C GLN A 23 -2.15 9.65 0.74
N CYS A 24 -1.48 10.16 -0.30
CA CYS A 24 -1.59 9.55 -1.63
C CYS A 24 -0.84 8.22 -1.56
N PRO A 25 -1.54 7.06 -1.56
CA PRO A 25 -0.85 5.78 -1.59
C PRO A 25 -0.03 5.69 -2.87
N ALA A 26 1.10 5.00 -2.80
CA ALA A 26 1.79 4.57 -4.00
C ALA A 26 1.19 3.26 -4.49
N THR A 27 1.13 3.07 -5.80
CA THR A 27 0.67 1.82 -6.41
C THR A 27 1.87 0.96 -6.78
N ALA A 28 2.05 -0.19 -6.12
CA ALA A 28 3.07 -1.16 -6.48
C ALA A 28 2.44 -2.31 -7.26
N VAL A 29 3.04 -2.66 -8.39
CA VAL A 29 2.70 -3.87 -9.14
C VAL A 29 3.78 -4.91 -8.90
N LEU A 30 3.42 -6.01 -8.26
CA LEU A 30 4.33 -7.12 -7.99
C LEU A 30 4.20 -8.16 -9.10
N VAL A 31 5.31 -8.46 -9.77
CA VAL A 31 5.35 -9.42 -10.89
C VAL A 31 6.41 -10.48 -10.65
N GLY A 32 6.11 -11.73 -11.03
CA GLY A 32 7.10 -12.81 -11.02
C GLY A 32 8.20 -12.55 -12.04
N ASP A 33 9.47 -12.64 -11.65
CA ASP A 33 10.62 -12.41 -12.54
C ASP A 33 10.72 -13.41 -13.70
N ALA A 34 10.24 -14.64 -13.50
CA ALA A 34 10.18 -15.69 -14.50
C ALA A 34 8.89 -15.70 -15.33
N VAL A 35 7.96 -14.76 -15.08
CA VAL A 35 6.63 -14.74 -15.72
C VAL A 35 6.54 -13.53 -16.64
N SER A 36 5.99 -13.72 -17.84
CA SER A 36 5.71 -12.61 -18.74
C SER A 36 4.77 -11.60 -18.06
N PRO A 37 5.10 -10.29 -18.07
CA PRO A 37 4.25 -9.29 -17.46
C PRO A 37 2.86 -9.27 -18.14
N PRO A 38 1.80 -9.05 -17.37
CA PRO A 38 0.45 -9.08 -17.90
C PRO A 38 0.20 -7.92 -18.88
N SER A 39 -0.65 -8.13 -19.88
CA SER A 39 -0.89 -7.16 -20.96
C SER A 39 -1.52 -5.84 -20.49
N TRP A 40 -2.25 -5.86 -19.38
CA TRP A 40 -2.79 -4.64 -18.75
C TRP A 40 -1.70 -3.76 -18.14
N LEU A 41 -0.55 -4.32 -17.73
CA LEU A 41 0.56 -3.54 -17.17
C LEU A 41 1.14 -2.57 -18.20
N ALA A 42 1.09 -2.91 -19.49
CA ALA A 42 1.52 -2.03 -20.57
C ALA A 42 0.63 -0.77 -20.71
N ARG A 43 -0.55 -0.75 -20.08
CA ARG A 43 -1.50 0.37 -20.10
C ARG A 43 -1.33 1.32 -18.90
N LEU A 44 -0.52 0.94 -17.92
CA LEU A 44 -0.29 1.72 -16.70
C LEU A 44 0.86 2.72 -16.88
N PRO A 45 0.73 3.96 -16.38
CA PRO A 45 1.84 4.91 -16.30
C PRO A 45 2.81 4.48 -15.19
N VAL A 46 3.77 3.65 -15.54
CA VAL A 46 4.81 3.17 -14.62
C VAL A 46 5.95 4.18 -14.53
N ALA A 47 6.13 4.77 -13.35
CA ALA A 47 7.19 5.74 -13.05
C ALA A 47 8.54 5.08 -12.73
N GLY A 48 8.53 3.85 -12.18
CA GLY A 48 9.75 3.12 -11.82
C GLY A 48 9.60 1.60 -11.96
N ARG A 49 10.71 0.92 -12.30
CA ARG A 49 10.78 -0.55 -12.34
C ARG A 49 12.00 -1.01 -11.54
N PHE A 50 11.79 -1.98 -10.67
CA PHE A 50 12.80 -2.48 -9.76
C PHE A 50 12.83 -4.00 -9.78
N GLU A 51 13.99 -4.57 -9.46
CA GLU A 51 14.17 -6.00 -9.28
C GLU A 51 14.62 -6.25 -7.84
N CYS A 52 14.10 -7.31 -7.22
CA CYS A 52 14.45 -7.67 -5.86
C CYS A 52 14.45 -9.18 -5.67
N ARG A 53 15.23 -9.67 -4.71
CA ARG A 53 15.25 -11.06 -4.27
C ARG A 53 15.26 -11.13 -2.75
N GLY A 54 14.57 -12.12 -2.21
CA GLY A 54 14.32 -12.27 -0.78
C GLY A 54 13.14 -11.43 -0.30
N HIS A 55 12.27 -12.07 0.48
CA HIS A 55 11.03 -11.46 0.97
C HIS A 55 11.25 -10.23 1.88
N GLU A 56 12.23 -10.25 2.78
CA GLU A 56 12.53 -9.10 3.65
C GLU A 56 12.99 -7.88 2.84
N ALA A 57 13.87 -8.11 1.86
CA ALA A 57 14.35 -7.07 0.97
C ALA A 57 13.21 -6.51 0.10
N LEU A 58 12.30 -7.38 -0.35
CA LEU A 58 11.12 -6.96 -1.10
C LEU A 58 10.21 -6.06 -0.27
N VAL A 59 9.94 -6.43 0.99
CA VAL A 59 9.14 -5.60 1.90
C VAL A 59 9.80 -4.24 2.14
N ALA A 60 11.10 -4.24 2.45
CA ALA A 60 11.86 -3.01 2.68
C ALA A 60 11.87 -2.11 1.42
N LEU A 61 12.08 -2.69 0.24
CA LEU A 61 12.10 -1.97 -1.02
C LEU A 61 10.74 -1.36 -1.34
N VAL A 62 9.65 -2.14 -1.22
CA VAL A 62 8.30 -1.65 -1.51
C VAL A 62 7.94 -0.47 -0.59
N ASN A 63 8.22 -0.58 0.72
CA ASN A 63 7.94 0.49 1.67
C ASN A 63 8.75 1.76 1.37
N ALA A 64 10.06 1.62 1.16
CA ALA A 64 10.92 2.76 0.85
C ALA A 64 10.56 3.41 -0.49
N THR A 65 10.17 2.61 -1.49
CA THR A 65 9.76 3.10 -2.80
C THR A 65 8.39 3.77 -2.75
N ALA A 66 7.45 3.23 -1.97
CA ALA A 66 6.14 3.84 -1.81
C ALA A 66 6.21 5.26 -1.23
N ASP A 67 7.14 5.49 -0.30
CA ASP A 67 7.38 6.83 0.23
C ASP A 67 7.90 7.82 -0.82
N LEU A 68 8.66 7.35 -1.81
CA LEU A 68 9.22 8.16 -2.89
C LEU A 68 8.22 8.39 -4.05
N TYR A 69 7.35 7.41 -4.32
CA TYR A 69 6.44 7.36 -5.46
C TYR A 69 4.97 7.57 -5.03
N ARG A 70 4.72 8.43 -4.05
CA ARG A 70 3.36 8.73 -3.56
C ARG A 70 2.46 9.21 -4.70
N GLY A 71 1.31 8.55 -4.88
CA GLY A 71 0.39 8.84 -5.98
C GLY A 71 0.84 8.35 -7.37
N GLU A 72 1.98 7.66 -7.46
CA GLU A 72 2.51 7.11 -8.70
C GLU A 72 2.50 5.57 -8.68
N THR A 73 2.66 4.97 -9.87
CA THR A 73 2.76 3.52 -10.04
C THR A 73 4.20 3.08 -10.28
N PHE A 74 4.66 2.06 -9.56
CA PHE A 74 5.94 1.39 -9.82
C PHE A 74 5.77 -0.12 -9.88
N VAL A 75 6.75 -0.80 -10.49
CA VAL A 75 6.75 -2.27 -10.65
C VAL A 75 7.93 -2.85 -9.90
N VAL A 76 7.71 -3.95 -9.18
CA VAL A 76 8.78 -4.75 -8.59
C VAL A 76 8.70 -6.16 -9.14
N ALA A 77 9.76 -6.59 -9.82
CA ALA A 77 9.96 -7.95 -10.26
C ALA A 77 10.74 -8.73 -9.20
N ALA A 78 10.22 -9.88 -8.78
CA ALA A 78 10.87 -10.76 -7.82
C ALA A 78 10.43 -12.22 -8.06
N PRO A 79 11.17 -13.21 -7.54
CA PRO A 79 10.72 -14.59 -7.58
C PRO A 79 9.35 -14.75 -6.90
N SER A 80 8.42 -15.48 -7.52
CA SER A 80 7.06 -15.67 -6.97
C SER A 80 7.04 -16.17 -5.51
N PRO A 81 7.92 -17.11 -5.08
CA PRO A 81 7.97 -17.53 -3.68
C PRO A 81 8.32 -16.39 -2.71
N ASP A 82 9.20 -15.47 -3.12
CA ASP A 82 9.56 -14.30 -2.30
C ASP A 82 8.39 -13.32 -2.21
N ILE A 83 7.63 -13.13 -3.30
CA ILE A 83 6.43 -12.30 -3.32
C ILE A 83 5.36 -12.87 -2.40
N GLU A 84 5.08 -14.18 -2.50
CA GLU A 84 4.07 -14.84 -1.66
C GLU A 84 4.44 -14.79 -0.17
N GLU A 85 5.72 -14.98 0.17
CA GLU A 85 6.20 -14.85 1.55
C GLU A 85 6.11 -13.41 2.06
N ALA A 86 6.48 -12.43 1.23
CA ALA A 86 6.33 -11.01 1.57
C ALA A 86 4.85 -10.68 1.84
N LEU A 87 3.93 -11.09 0.97
CA LEU A 87 2.50 -10.87 1.17
C LEU A 87 1.98 -11.54 2.44
N ARG A 88 2.40 -12.77 2.72
CA ARG A 88 2.03 -13.49 3.95
C ARG A 88 2.53 -12.77 5.20
N SER A 89 3.74 -12.21 5.17
CA SER A 89 4.28 -11.40 6.27
C SER A 89 3.45 -10.14 6.55
N GLN A 90 2.76 -9.62 5.53
CA GLN A 90 1.83 -8.50 5.62
C GLN A 90 0.38 -8.94 5.88
N GLY A 91 0.14 -10.23 6.16
CA GLY A 91 -1.20 -10.76 6.45
C GLY A 91 -2.09 -10.97 5.22
N MET A 92 -1.51 -10.97 4.02
CA MET A 92 -2.24 -11.16 2.76
C MET A 92 -2.02 -12.55 2.16
N ALA A 93 -3.08 -13.11 1.59
CA ALA A 93 -3.04 -14.36 0.84
C ALA A 93 -3.35 -14.08 -0.64
N ALA A 94 -2.33 -13.69 -1.41
CA ALA A 94 -2.43 -13.40 -2.83
C ALA A 94 -1.18 -13.88 -3.57
N VAL A 95 -1.25 -13.92 -4.91
CA VAL A 95 -0.19 -14.39 -5.80
C VAL A 95 0.09 -13.36 -6.89
N ALA A 96 1.33 -13.33 -7.39
CA ALA A 96 1.70 -12.47 -8.51
C ALA A 96 1.13 -12.99 -9.85
N PRO A 97 0.84 -12.10 -10.82
CA PRO A 97 0.94 -10.65 -10.73
C PRO A 97 -0.23 -10.03 -9.95
N LEU A 98 0.05 -9.04 -9.11
CA LEU A 98 -0.96 -8.29 -8.36
C LEU A 98 -0.63 -6.81 -8.24
N VAL A 99 -1.65 -6.02 -7.91
CA VAL A 99 -1.52 -4.60 -7.62
C VAL A 99 -1.80 -4.39 -6.14
N ILE A 100 -0.92 -3.65 -5.47
CA ILE A 100 -1.10 -3.22 -4.10
C ILE A 100 -0.99 -1.71 -4.03
N GLU A 101 -1.75 -1.11 -3.13
CA GLU A 101 -1.53 0.23 -2.65
C GLU A 101 -0.74 0.17 -1.35
N VAL A 102 0.19 1.11 -1.18
CA VAL A 102 1.06 1.20 -0.02
C VAL A 102 1.00 2.62 0.52
N ASP A 103 0.59 2.73 1.78
CA ASP A 103 0.56 3.97 2.56
C ASP A 103 1.03 3.71 4.01
N SER A 104 0.80 4.66 4.92
CA SER A 104 1.21 4.52 6.31
C SER A 104 0.46 3.43 7.08
N GLU A 105 -0.72 3.01 6.61
CA GLU A 105 -1.52 1.94 7.23
C GLU A 105 -1.02 0.56 6.79
N GLY A 106 -0.16 0.50 5.77
CA GLY A 106 0.47 -0.71 5.28
C GLY A 106 0.06 -1.03 3.85
N TRP A 107 -0.04 -2.32 3.54
CA TRP A 107 -0.29 -2.79 2.19
C TRP A 107 -1.75 -3.18 2.01
N ARG A 108 -2.32 -2.81 0.86
CA ARG A 108 -3.69 -3.17 0.48
C ARG A 108 -3.73 -3.72 -0.92
N CYS A 109 -4.24 -4.95 -1.10
CA CYS A 109 -4.52 -5.48 -2.43
C CYS A 109 -5.65 -4.72 -3.10
N VAL A 110 -5.47 -4.36 -4.36
CA VAL A 110 -6.49 -3.72 -5.20
C VAL A 110 -6.65 -4.47 -6.52
N PRO A 111 -7.84 -4.44 -7.14
CA PRO A 111 -8.04 -5.08 -8.43
C PRO A 111 -7.15 -4.43 -9.51
N PRO A 112 -6.60 -5.22 -10.45
CA PRO A 112 -5.92 -4.67 -11.60
C PRO A 112 -6.91 -3.87 -12.48
N PRO A 113 -6.44 -2.81 -13.17
CA PRO A 113 -7.27 -2.00 -14.06
C PRO A 113 -7.64 -2.70 -15.38
#